data_AF-A0A420EAG5-F1
#
_entry.id   AF-A0A420EAG5-F1
#
_cell.length_a   1.000
_cell.length_b   1.000
_cell.length_c   1.000
_cell.angle_alpha   90.00
_cell.angle_beta   90.00
_cell.angle_gamma   90.00
#
_symmetry.space_group_name_H-M   'P 1'
#
loop_
_entity.id
_entity.type
_entity.pdbx_description
1 polymer ?
#
loop_
_entity_poly.entity_id
_entity_poly.type
_entity_poly.pdbx_seq_one_letter_code
_entity_poly.pdbx_strand_id
1 'polypeptide(L)'
;MPMHRLRLHLTLSEKGSLIMRNWTETDAELTYLGKLADAIEVAGCVQFDDCVERVDNKDAQFYSVYFHYTPEWPGDPTGLAGAMCIADRNTLYEAKSFAQELANHFELPINICI
;
A
#
# COMPACT_ATOMS: atom_id res chain seq x y z
N MET A 1 -23.83 8.59 3.59
CA MET A 1 -22.98 7.40 3.34
C MET A 1 -21.69 7.91 2.73
N PRO A 2 -20.52 7.73 3.35
CA PRO A 2 -19.28 8.19 2.75
C PRO A 2 -18.98 7.32 1.52
N MET A 3 -18.80 7.95 0.36
CA MET A 3 -18.40 7.28 -0.86
C MET A 3 -16.95 6.80 -0.69
N HIS A 4 -16.75 5.49 -0.61
CA HIS A 4 -15.44 4.88 -0.76
C HIS A 4 -14.94 5.22 -2.17
N ARG A 5 -13.99 6.14 -2.28
CA ARG A 5 -13.30 6.42 -3.55
C ARG A 5 -12.49 5.17 -3.89
N LEU A 6 -12.92 4.41 -4.90
CA LEU A 6 -12.07 3.41 -5.54
C LEU A 6 -10.79 4.12 -6.03
N ARG A 7 -9.64 3.84 -5.41
CA ARG A 7 -8.33 4.22 -5.95
C ARG A 7 -7.73 3.02 -6.67
N LEU A 8 -7.59 3.16 -7.98
CA LEU A 8 -6.90 2.24 -8.86
C LEU A 8 -5.40 2.31 -8.56
N HIS A 9 -4.82 1.23 -8.03
CA HIS A 9 -3.37 1.12 -7.90
C HIS A 9 -2.82 0.39 -9.13
N LEU A 10 -2.09 1.13 -9.96
CA LEU A 10 -1.37 0.59 -11.10
C LEU A 10 -0.04 0.01 -10.62
N THR A 11 0.12 -1.31 -10.72
CA THR A 11 1.42 -1.96 -10.65
C THR A 11 1.86 -2.35 -12.06
N LEU A 12 3.06 -1.90 -12.41
CA LEU A 12 3.74 -2.27 -13.65
C LEU A 12 4.21 -3.72 -13.51
N SER A 13 3.60 -4.64 -14.26
CA SER A 13 4.19 -5.97 -14.42
C SER A 13 5.48 -5.90 -15.24
N GLU A 14 6.38 -6.86 -15.07
CA GLU A 14 7.64 -7.00 -15.86
C GLU A 14 7.45 -7.04 -17.38
N LYS A 15 6.21 -7.16 -17.88
CA LYS A 15 5.85 -7.15 -19.30
C LYS A 15 5.24 -5.83 -19.79
N GLY A 16 5.22 -4.78 -18.98
CA GLY A 16 4.62 -3.48 -19.33
C GLY A 16 3.10 -3.48 -19.39
N SER A 17 2.44 -4.54 -18.89
CA SER A 17 0.99 -4.62 -18.81
C SER A 17 0.54 -4.14 -17.43
N LEU A 18 -0.32 -3.13 -17.40
CA LEU A 18 -1.02 -2.67 -16.19
C LEU A 18 -1.99 -3.78 -15.75
N ILE A 19 -1.76 -4.37 -14.57
CA ILE A 19 -2.72 -5.29 -13.96
C ILE A 19 -3.69 -4.46 -13.13
N MET A 20 -4.91 -4.25 -13.64
CA MET A 20 -5.99 -3.64 -12.89
C MET A 20 -6.54 -4.64 -11.88
N ARG A 21 -6.29 -4.43 -10.57
CA ARG A 21 -7.06 -5.10 -9.52
C ARG A 21 -8.11 -4.16 -8.94
N ASN A 22 -9.36 -4.60 -8.97
CA ASN A 22 -10.44 -4.00 -8.20
C ASN A 22 -10.19 -4.30 -6.73
N TRP A 23 -9.53 -3.37 -6.03
CA TRP A 23 -9.31 -3.46 -4.60
C TRP A 23 -10.59 -3.11 -3.84
N THR A 24 -10.96 -3.94 -2.86
CA THR A 24 -12.28 -3.85 -2.19
C THR A 24 -12.22 -3.48 -0.70
N GLU A 25 -11.03 -3.21 -0.12
CA GLU A 25 -10.87 -2.93 1.32
C GLU A 25 -11.50 -3.98 2.25
N THR A 26 -11.80 -5.20 1.78
CA THR A 26 -12.52 -6.15 2.64
C THR A 26 -11.64 -6.66 3.76
N ASP A 27 -12.21 -6.78 4.96
CA ASP A 27 -11.52 -7.32 6.14
C ASP A 27 -10.90 -8.70 5.87
N ALA A 28 -11.56 -9.52 5.03
CA ALA A 28 -11.08 -10.84 4.65
C ALA A 28 -9.78 -10.78 3.81
N GLU A 29 -9.72 -9.84 2.87
CA GLU A 29 -8.55 -9.65 2.00
C GLU A 29 -7.39 -9.02 2.79
N LEU A 30 -7.66 -8.03 3.65
CA LEU A 30 -6.67 -7.46 4.56
C LEU A 30 -6.11 -8.51 5.52
N THR A 31 -6.97 -9.37 6.08
CA THR A 31 -6.54 -10.46 6.97
C THR A 31 -5.66 -11.48 6.25
N TYR A 32 -6.01 -11.85 5.01
CA TYR A 32 -5.22 -12.79 4.23
C TYR A 32 -3.84 -12.21 3.88
N LEU A 33 -3.80 -10.99 3.36
CA LEU A 33 -2.57 -10.34 2.92
C LEU A 33 -1.67 -9.91 4.10
N GLY A 34 -2.24 -9.48 5.21
CA GLY A 34 -1.49 -9.07 6.40
C GLY A 34 -0.79 -10.23 7.09
N LYS A 35 -1.37 -11.44 7.08
CA LYS A 35 -0.70 -12.66 7.59
C LYS A 35 0.56 -13.06 6.81
N LEU A 36 0.68 -12.54 5.60
CA LEU A 36 1.76 -12.87 4.68
C LEU A 36 2.82 -11.79 4.63
N ALA A 37 2.53 -10.60 5.14
CA ALA A 37 3.41 -9.46 5.14
C ALA A 37 4.49 -9.59 6.22
N ASP A 38 5.66 -9.04 5.95
CA ASP A 38 6.78 -8.97 6.89
C ASP A 38 6.85 -7.62 7.60
N ALA A 39 6.25 -6.59 7.02
CA ALA A 39 6.18 -5.26 7.60
C ALA A 39 4.98 -4.46 7.07
N ILE A 40 4.61 -3.41 7.80
CA ILE A 40 3.77 -2.32 7.30
C ILE A 40 4.70 -1.20 6.83
N GLU A 41 4.54 -0.72 5.61
CA GLU A 41 5.32 0.40 5.08
C GLU A 41 4.46 1.66 4.95
N VAL A 42 4.97 2.83 5.32
CA VAL A 42 4.34 4.12 5.07
C VAL A 42 5.25 4.95 4.18
N ALA A 43 4.75 5.41 3.04
CA ALA A 43 5.50 6.24 2.10
C ALA A 43 4.76 7.54 1.77
N GLY A 44 5.53 8.62 1.59
CA GLY A 44 5.03 9.87 1.04
C GLY A 44 4.81 9.74 -0.46
N CYS A 45 3.72 10.29 -0.98
CA CYS A 45 3.32 10.11 -2.36
C CYS A 45 2.80 11.41 -3.01
N VAL A 46 2.98 11.49 -4.32
CA VAL A 46 2.40 12.48 -5.23
C VAL A 46 1.67 11.76 -6.35
N GLN A 47 0.57 12.34 -6.81
CA GLN A 47 -0.22 11.80 -7.92
C GLN A 47 0.04 12.63 -9.18
N PHE A 48 0.45 11.95 -10.25
CA PHE A 48 0.66 12.53 -11.58
C PHE A 48 -0.17 11.77 -12.59
N ASP A 49 -1.17 12.43 -13.18
CA ASP A 49 -2.14 11.82 -14.09
C ASP A 49 -2.70 10.50 -13.52
N ASP A 50 -2.38 9.38 -14.16
CA ASP A 50 -2.85 8.04 -13.83
C ASP A 50 -1.90 7.28 -12.89
N CYS A 51 -0.80 7.91 -12.46
CA CYS A 51 0.29 7.30 -11.71
C CYS A 51 0.44 7.88 -10.30
N VAL A 52 0.99 7.07 -9.39
CA VAL A 52 1.41 7.48 -8.05
C VAL A 52 2.91 7.24 -7.93
N GLU A 53 3.64 8.28 -7.51
CA GLU A 53 5.09 8.23 -7.30
C GLU A 53 5.41 8.45 -5.82
N ARG A 54 6.39 7.69 -5.30
CA ARG A 54 6.90 7.85 -3.94
C ARG A 54 7.89 9.00 -3.89
N VAL A 55 7.78 9.85 -2.88
CA VAL A 55 8.62 11.04 -2.70
C VAL A 55 8.98 11.24 -1.23
N ASP A 56 10.01 12.04 -0.99
CA ASP A 56 10.38 12.51 0.34
C ASP A 56 9.21 13.24 1.03
N ASN A 57 9.19 13.20 2.36
CA ASN A 57 8.13 13.76 3.21
C ASN A 57 7.76 15.22 2.88
N LYS A 58 8.75 16.02 2.49
CA LYS A 58 8.58 17.46 2.23
C LYS A 58 7.78 17.74 0.95
N ASP A 59 7.77 16.80 0.01
CA ASP A 59 7.14 16.92 -1.31
C ASP A 59 5.85 16.08 -1.39
N ALA A 60 5.52 15.32 -0.35
CA ALA A 60 4.36 14.45 -0.30
C ALA A 60 3.03 15.23 -0.26
N GLN A 61 2.12 14.89 -1.18
CA GLN A 61 0.74 15.39 -1.21
C GLN A 61 -0.22 14.50 -0.40
N PHE A 62 0.12 13.21 -0.26
CA PHE A 62 -0.58 12.24 0.56
C PHE A 62 0.38 11.13 0.98
N TYR A 63 -0.09 10.17 1.77
CA TYR A 63 0.72 9.08 2.31
C TYR A 63 0.02 7.75 2.05
N SER A 64 0.73 6.83 1.41
CA SER A 64 0.25 5.47 1.15
C SER A 64 0.80 4.51 2.20
N VAL A 65 -0.05 3.61 2.66
CA VAL A 65 0.28 2.52 3.58
C VAL A 65 0.31 1.23 2.77
N TYR A 66 1.34 0.41 2.96
CA TYR A 66 1.55 -0.83 2.24
C TYR A 66 1.74 -2.01 3.19
N PHE A 67 1.36 -3.20 2.75
CA PHE A 67 1.98 -4.44 3.22
C PHE A 67 3.27 -4.67 2.43
N HIS A 68 4.36 -4.95 3.14
CA HIS A 68 5.67 -5.23 2.57
C HIS A 68 6.00 -6.72 2.70
N TYR A 69 6.64 -7.30 1.68
CA TYR A 69 6.94 -8.74 1.57
C TYR A 69 8.42 -8.95 1.18
N THR A 70 9.18 -9.71 1.96
CA THR A 70 10.59 -10.06 1.78
C THR A 70 10.83 -11.57 1.98
N PRO A 71 11.44 -12.29 1.02
CA PRO A 71 11.80 -11.84 -0.32
C PRO A 71 10.55 -11.50 -1.15
N GLU A 72 10.71 -10.67 -2.18
CA GLU A 72 9.68 -10.47 -3.19
C GLU A 72 9.19 -11.84 -3.68
N TRP A 73 7.87 -12.08 -3.64
CA TRP A 73 7.30 -13.39 -3.92
C TRP A 73 7.67 -13.91 -5.31
N PRO A 74 8.39 -15.05 -5.41
CA PRO A 74 8.70 -15.64 -6.70
C PRO A 74 7.41 -16.11 -7.38
N GLY A 75 7.07 -15.50 -8.52
CA GLY A 75 5.84 -15.81 -9.26
C GLY A 75 4.58 -15.19 -8.66
N ASP A 76 4.71 -14.05 -8.00
CA ASP A 76 3.60 -13.27 -7.45
C ASP A 76 2.42 -13.18 -8.46
N PRO A 77 1.28 -13.85 -8.20
CA PRO A 77 0.12 -13.85 -9.09
C PRO A 77 -0.57 -12.49 -9.16
N THR A 78 -0.11 -11.54 -8.35
CA THR A 78 -0.63 -10.18 -8.23
C THR A 78 0.26 -9.15 -8.93
N GLY A 79 1.54 -9.46 -9.19
CA GLY A 79 2.49 -8.57 -9.86
C GLY A 79 2.96 -7.37 -9.04
N LEU A 80 2.93 -7.45 -7.71
CA LEU A 80 3.10 -6.35 -6.78
C LEU A 80 4.54 -6.15 -6.27
N ALA A 81 5.52 -6.92 -6.75
CA ALA A 81 6.96 -6.70 -6.52
C ALA A 81 7.29 -6.28 -5.07
N GLY A 82 6.87 -7.09 -4.09
CA GLY A 82 7.25 -6.90 -2.69
C GLY A 82 6.45 -5.86 -1.89
N ALA A 83 5.54 -5.09 -2.48
CA ALA A 83 4.70 -4.15 -1.72
C ALA A 83 3.28 -3.96 -2.29
N MET A 84 2.26 -4.11 -1.45
CA MET A 84 0.85 -3.89 -1.80
C MET A 84 0.31 -2.65 -1.09
N CYS A 85 -0.19 -1.66 -1.83
CA CYS A 85 -0.89 -0.53 -1.20
C CYS A 85 -2.24 -0.99 -0.65
N ILE A 86 -2.52 -0.61 0.60
CA ILE A 86 -3.74 -0.98 1.34
C ILE A 86 -4.51 0.23 1.86
N ALA A 87 -3.99 1.44 1.70
CA ALA A 87 -4.67 2.65 2.11
C ALA A 87 -3.90 3.87 1.67
N ASP A 88 -4.63 4.94 1.34
CA ASP A 88 -4.08 6.27 1.26
C ASP A 88 -4.68 7.17 2.34
N ARG A 89 -3.86 8.06 2.87
CA ARG A 89 -4.22 9.03 3.89
C ARG A 89 -3.72 10.41 3.51
N ASN A 90 -4.48 11.44 3.90
CA ASN A 90 -4.14 12.81 3.51
C ASN A 90 -2.97 13.35 4.34
N THR A 91 -2.73 12.77 5.53
CA THR A 91 -1.66 13.22 6.43
C THR A 91 -0.80 12.06 6.91
N LEU A 92 0.46 12.36 7.24
CA LEU A 92 1.39 11.39 7.82
C LEU A 92 0.85 10.84 9.16
N TYR A 93 0.17 11.67 9.94
CA TYR A 93 -0.42 11.26 11.21
C TYR A 93 -1.49 10.18 11.02
N GLU A 94 -2.41 10.39 10.08
CA GLU A 94 -3.44 9.41 9.74
C GLU A 94 -2.83 8.11 9.19
N ALA A 95 -1.81 8.21 8.33
CA ALA A 95 -1.09 7.04 7.80
C ALA A 95 -0.41 6.25 8.92
N LYS A 96 0.28 6.92 9.85
CA LYS A 96 0.91 6.27 11.00
C LYS A 96 -0.10 5.64 11.94
N SER A 97 -1.23 6.30 12.21
CA SER A 97 -2.29 5.75 13.05
C SER A 97 -2.83 4.45 12.45
N PHE A 98 -3.13 4.47 11.15
CA PHE A 98 -3.64 3.28 10.45
C PHE A 98 -2.58 2.17 10.36
N ALA A 99 -1.32 2.52 10.07
CA ALA A 99 -0.22 1.56 10.07
C ALA A 99 -0.02 0.93 11.46
N GLN A 100 -0.20 1.69 12.55
CA GLN A 100 -0.12 1.18 13.91
C GLN A 100 -1.25 0.21 14.26
N GLU A 101 -2.47 0.48 13.80
CA GLU A 101 -3.59 -0.44 13.97
C GLU A 101 -3.30 -1.79 13.30
N LEU A 102 -2.78 -1.78 12.07
CA LEU A 102 -2.42 -2.98 11.34
C LEU A 102 -1.21 -3.69 11.95
N ALA A 103 -0.17 -2.95 12.32
CA ALA A 103 1.01 -3.48 12.98
C ALA A 103 0.65 -4.19 14.30
N ASN A 104 -0.25 -3.62 15.10
CA ASN A 104 -0.75 -4.25 16.31
C ASN A 104 -1.60 -5.49 16.02
N HIS A 105 -2.42 -5.44 14.96
CA HIS A 105 -3.30 -6.55 14.60
C HIS A 105 -2.53 -7.77 14.08
N PHE A 106 -1.46 -7.55 13.30
CA PHE A 106 -0.67 -8.61 12.67
C PHE A 106 0.68 -8.88 13.36
N GLU A 107 1.02 -8.14 14.42
CA GLU A 107 2.30 -8.20 15.11
C GLU A 107 3.51 -7.90 14.19
N LEU A 108 3.37 -6.90 13.32
CA LEU A 108 4.36 -6.54 12.30
C LEU A 108 5.12 -5.25 12.65
N PRO A 109 6.40 -5.11 12.26
CA PRO A 109 7.12 -3.85 12.34
C PRO A 109 6.57 -2.82 11.35
N ILE A 110 6.80 -1.53 11.65
CA ILE A 110 6.47 -0.41 10.75
C ILE A 110 7.75 0.17 10.17
N ASN A 111 7.84 0.19 8.84
CA ASN A 111 8.87 0.87 8.08
C ASN A 111 8.33 2.21 7.57
N ILE A 112 9.03 3.30 7.87
CA ILE A 112 8.65 4.62 7.38
C ILE A 112 9.66 5.02 6.30
N CYS A 113 9.20 5.06 5.06
CA CYS A 113 9.98 5.40 3.87
C CYS A 113 9.58 6.81 3.40
N ILE A 114 10.06 7.84 4.11
CA ILE A 114 9.75 9.26 3.89
C ILE A 114 11.00 10.12 3.88
#